data_AF-A0A0P7K915-F1
#
_entry.id   AF-A0A0P7K915-F1
#
_cell.length_a   1.000
_cell.length_b   1.000
_cell.length_c   1.000
_cell.angle_alpha   90.00
_cell.angle_beta   90.00
_cell.angle_gamma   90.00
#
_symmetry.space_group_name_H-M   'P 1'
#
loop_
_entity.id
_entity.type
_entity.pdbx_description
1 polymer ?
#
loop_
_entity_poly.entity_id
_entity_poly.type
_entity_poly.pdbx_seq_one_letter_code
_entity_poly.pdbx_strand_id
1 'polypeptide(L)'
;MLGLAVLFGLSVWIGLTVLAAYLCGKLTSKLGLGRRIGRFAGFMLLMGGWMVSWAMEYWTVRQTAQTMCKDAGITVYVTPEDWRRRLGYQEWKSFKLVQERVESNEELIFENRVYKISHKFNDRIFLYESHAYKKRVSSYYRIIFDKEDGIVLFKSIRASVSKPAIANSLEGLKFWMETIPDCYKLGDSELLNEYLGL
;
A
#
# COMPACT_ATOMS: atom_id res chain seq x y z
N MET A 1 -6.25 -12.43 -34.14
CA MET A 1 -7.53 -13.12 -33.88
C MET A 1 -8.15 -12.80 -32.53
N LEU A 2 -7.37 -12.63 -31.46
CA LEU A 2 -7.87 -12.25 -30.12
C LEU A 2 -8.65 -10.93 -30.08
N GLY A 3 -8.18 -9.87 -30.76
CA GLY A 3 -8.88 -8.57 -30.76
C GLY A 3 -10.28 -8.59 -31.38
N LEU A 4 -10.50 -9.42 -32.42
CA LEU A 4 -11.79 -9.54 -33.11
C LEU A 4 -12.82 -10.29 -32.24
N ALA A 5 -12.37 -11.32 -31.52
CA ALA A 5 -13.18 -12.02 -30.53
C ALA A 5 -13.59 -11.11 -29.36
N VAL A 6 -12.67 -10.25 -28.88
CA VAL A 6 -12.97 -9.27 -27.83
C VAL A 6 -14.00 -8.23 -28.29
N LEU A 7 -13.87 -7.71 -29.52
CA LEU A 7 -14.83 -6.76 -30.09
C LEU A 7 -16.22 -7.39 -30.28
N PHE A 8 -16.28 -8.65 -30.72
CA PHE A 8 -17.54 -9.38 -30.84
C PHE A 8 -18.20 -9.59 -29.47
N GLY A 9 -17.43 -10.01 -28.46
CA GLY A 9 -17.92 -10.16 -27.08
C GLY A 9 -18.47 -8.86 -26.50
N LEU A 10 -17.75 -7.74 -26.69
CA LEU A 10 -18.22 -6.41 -26.30
C LEU A 10 -19.52 -6.01 -27.02
N SER A 11 -19.63 -6.32 -28.31
CA SER A 11 -20.83 -5.99 -29.10
C SER A 11 -22.06 -6.75 -28.63
N VAL A 12 -21.91 -8.05 -28.34
CA VAL A 12 -22.97 -8.89 -27.76
C VAL A 12 -23.36 -8.36 -26.37
N TRP A 13 -22.38 -8.01 -25.54
CA TRP A 13 -22.62 -7.46 -24.20
C TRP A 13 -23.40 -6.13 -24.23
N ILE A 14 -23.02 -5.22 -25.13
CA ILE A 14 -23.75 -3.97 -25.34
C ILE A 14 -25.18 -4.25 -25.79
N GLY A 15 -25.38 -5.19 -26.72
CA GLY A 15 -26.69 -5.62 -27.18
C GLY A 15 -27.58 -6.13 -26.03
N LEU A 16 -27.05 -7.00 -25.18
CA LEU A 16 -27.75 -7.51 -23.99
C LEU A 16 -28.10 -6.39 -23.00
N THR A 17 -27.19 -5.43 -22.82
CA THR A 17 -27.42 -4.26 -21.94
C THR A 17 -28.57 -3.39 -22.42
N VAL A 18 -28.64 -3.12 -23.72
CA VAL A 18 -29.74 -2.37 -24.33
C VAL A 18 -31.05 -3.15 -24.24
N LEU A 19 -31.01 -4.47 -24.49
CA LEU A 19 -32.19 -5.33 -24.42
C LEU A 19 -32.77 -5.36 -22.99
N ALA A 20 -31.94 -5.55 -21.97
CA ALA A 20 -32.37 -5.55 -20.58
C ALA A 20 -32.96 -4.19 -20.17
N ALA A 21 -32.31 -3.08 -20.53
CA ALA A 21 -32.83 -1.74 -20.29
C ALA A 21 -34.20 -1.54 -20.97
N TYR A 22 -34.37 -2.00 -22.20
CA TYR A 22 -35.64 -1.92 -22.92
C TYR A 22 -36.75 -2.75 -22.26
N LEU A 23 -36.47 -4.02 -21.93
CA LEU A 23 -37.42 -4.93 -21.28
C LEU A 23 -37.83 -4.44 -19.89
N CYS A 24 -36.87 -4.07 -19.05
CA CYS A 24 -37.15 -3.51 -17.73
C CYS A 24 -37.93 -2.19 -17.83
N GLY A 25 -37.61 -1.32 -18.78
CA GLY A 25 -38.38 -0.10 -19.03
C GLY A 25 -39.84 -0.36 -19.41
N LYS A 26 -40.09 -1.39 -20.22
CA LYS A 26 -41.45 -1.81 -20.63
C LYS A 26 -42.22 -2.46 -19.47
N LEU A 27 -41.54 -3.25 -18.64
CA LEU A 27 -42.12 -3.89 -17.46
C LEU A 27 -42.50 -2.84 -16.39
N THR A 28 -41.60 -1.92 -16.03
CA THR A 28 -41.90 -0.91 -15.00
C THR A 28 -42.93 0.12 -15.46
N SER A 29 -43.05 0.39 -16.77
CA SER A 29 -44.13 1.24 -17.27
C SER A 29 -45.51 0.61 -17.09
N LYS A 30 -45.62 -0.73 -17.15
CA LYS A 30 -46.87 -1.43 -16.86
C LYS A 30 -47.20 -1.45 -15.37
N LEU A 31 -46.18 -1.37 -14.51
CA LEU A 31 -46.29 -1.33 -13.05
C LEU A 31 -46.46 0.10 -12.48
N GLY A 32 -46.56 1.13 -13.31
CA GLY A 32 -46.73 2.52 -12.86
C GLY A 32 -45.47 3.20 -12.31
N LEU A 33 -44.33 2.49 -12.19
CA LEU A 33 -43.05 3.05 -11.72
C LEU A 33 -42.32 3.94 -12.73
N GLY A 34 -42.90 4.15 -13.92
CA GLY A 34 -42.30 4.98 -14.97
C GLY A 34 -41.23 4.26 -15.79
N ARG A 35 -41.23 4.55 -17.10
CA ARG A 35 -40.34 3.90 -18.09
C ARG A 35 -38.85 4.21 -17.88
N ARG A 36 -38.53 5.40 -17.36
CA ARG A 36 -37.14 5.83 -17.12
C ARG A 36 -36.47 5.03 -16.00
N ILE A 37 -37.20 4.77 -14.92
CA ILE A 37 -36.70 4.00 -13.76
C ILE A 37 -36.40 2.55 -14.17
N GLY A 38 -37.28 1.91 -14.95
CA GLY A 38 -37.02 0.55 -15.44
C GLY A 38 -35.85 0.45 -16.42
N ARG A 39 -35.64 1.45 -17.29
CA ARG A 39 -34.45 1.50 -18.17
C ARG A 39 -33.17 1.61 -17.35
N PHE A 40 -33.18 2.42 -16.30
CA PHE A 40 -32.04 2.54 -15.39
C PHE A 40 -31.79 1.24 -14.61
N ALA A 41 -32.84 0.60 -14.09
CA ALA A 41 -32.72 -0.68 -13.39
C ALA A 41 -32.17 -1.78 -14.30
N GLY A 42 -32.66 -1.90 -15.54
CA GLY A 42 -32.16 -2.89 -16.51
C GLY A 42 -30.70 -2.63 -16.92
N PHE A 43 -30.28 -1.37 -17.03
CA PHE A 43 -28.88 -1.00 -17.23
C PHE A 43 -28.02 -1.37 -16.02
N MET A 44 -28.46 -1.03 -14.80
CA MET A 44 -27.77 -1.36 -13.56
C MET A 44 -27.70 -2.86 -13.29
N LEU A 45 -28.63 -3.65 -13.81
CA LEU A 45 -28.61 -5.12 -13.67
C LEU A 45 -27.39 -5.75 -14.36
N LEU A 46 -27.03 -5.23 -15.54
CA LEU A 46 -25.91 -5.75 -16.32
C LEU A 46 -24.59 -5.00 -16.05
N MET A 47 -24.65 -3.69 -15.85
CA MET A 47 -23.44 -2.87 -15.63
C MET A 47 -23.15 -2.58 -14.14
N GLY A 48 -24.17 -2.61 -13.29
CA GLY A 48 -24.08 -2.17 -11.91
C GLY A 48 -23.35 -3.16 -11.00
N GLY A 49 -23.35 -4.46 -11.30
CA GLY A 49 -22.61 -5.45 -10.50
C GLY A 49 -21.12 -5.13 -10.40
N TRP A 50 -20.52 -4.71 -11.52
CA TRP A 50 -19.10 -4.35 -11.56
C TRP A 50 -18.84 -3.04 -10.80
N MET A 51 -19.69 -2.02 -11.00
CA MET A 51 -19.58 -0.73 -10.32
C MET A 51 -19.79 -0.84 -8.79
N VAL A 52 -20.76 -1.63 -8.35
CA VAL A 52 -21.01 -1.87 -6.91
C VAL A 52 -19.85 -2.64 -6.28
N SER A 53 -19.33 -3.66 -6.95
CA SER A 53 -18.13 -4.36 -6.48
C SER A 53 -16.93 -3.43 -6.36
N TRP A 54 -16.71 -2.56 -7.35
CA TRP A 54 -15.62 -1.58 -7.33
C TRP A 54 -15.80 -0.53 -6.24
N ALA A 55 -17.02 -0.06 -6.01
CA ALA A 55 -17.31 0.88 -4.94
C ALA A 55 -17.04 0.26 -3.55
N MET A 56 -17.46 -0.98 -3.33
CA MET A 56 -17.17 -1.70 -2.07
C MET A 56 -15.67 -1.94 -1.88
N GLU A 57 -14.97 -2.33 -2.95
CA GLU A 57 -13.52 -2.50 -2.92
C GLU A 57 -12.81 -1.19 -2.64
N TYR A 58 -13.18 -0.10 -3.32
CA TYR A 58 -12.66 1.24 -3.07
C TYR A 58 -12.79 1.64 -1.60
N TRP A 59 -13.98 1.50 -1.02
CA TRP A 59 -14.21 1.81 0.40
C TRP A 59 -13.35 0.96 1.31
N THR A 60 -13.25 -0.33 1.02
CA THR A 60 -12.45 -1.28 1.80
C THR A 60 -10.96 -0.95 1.76
N VAL A 61 -10.42 -0.67 0.58
CA VAL A 61 -9.01 -0.29 0.38
C VAL A 61 -8.75 1.06 1.05
N ARG A 62 -9.62 2.05 0.84
CA ARG A 62 -9.50 3.39 1.43
C ARG A 62 -9.47 3.34 2.97
N GLN A 63 -10.39 2.60 3.59
CA GLN A 63 -10.41 2.46 5.05
C GLN A 63 -9.17 1.75 5.59
N THR A 64 -8.70 0.71 4.87
CA THR A 64 -7.49 -0.02 5.25
C THR A 64 -6.27 0.89 5.15
N ALA A 65 -6.14 1.63 4.04
CA ALA A 65 -5.08 2.61 3.84
C ALA A 65 -5.12 3.67 4.93
N GLN A 66 -6.27 4.30 5.18
CA GLN A 66 -6.42 5.29 6.25
C GLN A 66 -6.00 4.76 7.63
N THR A 67 -6.35 3.51 7.94
CA THR A 67 -5.97 2.90 9.22
C THR A 67 -4.45 2.72 9.31
N MET A 68 -3.81 2.20 8.26
CA MET A 68 -2.37 2.01 8.22
C MET A 68 -1.60 3.34 8.15
N CYS A 69 -2.19 4.37 7.55
CA CYS A 69 -1.62 5.71 7.45
C CYS A 69 -1.58 6.46 8.79
N LYS A 70 -2.49 6.15 9.74
CA LYS A 70 -2.47 6.79 11.07
C LYS A 70 -1.16 6.55 11.80
N ASP A 71 -0.60 5.37 11.62
CA ASP A 71 0.65 4.96 12.26
C ASP A 71 1.88 5.25 11.37
N ALA A 72 1.67 5.80 10.16
CA ALA A 72 2.75 6.06 9.22
C ALA A 72 3.59 7.28 9.64
N GLY A 73 4.89 7.19 9.41
CA GLY A 73 5.84 8.24 9.74
C GLY A 73 7.09 7.71 10.43
N ILE A 74 7.84 8.64 11.01
CA ILE A 74 9.10 8.36 11.72
C ILE A 74 8.86 8.61 13.20
N THR A 75 9.25 7.65 14.03
CA THR A 75 9.29 7.77 15.50
C THR A 75 10.74 7.66 15.92
N VAL A 76 11.28 8.73 16.51
CA VAL A 76 12.66 8.77 17.02
C VAL A 76 12.63 8.45 18.51
N TYR A 77 13.33 7.40 18.93
CA TYR A 77 13.41 6.96 20.33
C TYR A 77 14.67 7.51 21.00
N VAL A 78 15.77 7.61 20.26
CA VAL A 78 17.01 8.26 20.69
C VAL A 78 17.40 9.22 19.58
N THR A 79 17.76 10.48 19.89
CA THR A 79 18.16 11.43 18.84
C THR A 79 19.59 11.13 18.35
N PRO A 80 19.97 11.51 17.12
CA PRO A 80 21.35 11.40 16.66
C PRO A 80 22.35 12.14 17.56
N GLU A 81 21.96 13.26 18.15
CA GLU A 81 22.79 13.99 19.11
C GLU A 81 23.01 13.21 20.41
N ASP A 82 21.94 12.69 21.01
CA ASP A 82 22.04 11.94 22.26
C ASP A 82 22.78 10.62 22.08
N TRP A 83 22.56 9.94 20.95
CA TRP A 83 23.29 8.73 20.62
C TRP A 83 24.79 9.00 20.47
N ARG A 84 25.19 10.06 19.75
CA ARG A 84 26.59 10.48 19.62
C ARG A 84 27.22 10.88 20.97
N ARG A 85 26.47 11.55 21.84
CA ARG A 85 26.93 11.89 23.20
C ARG A 85 27.22 10.63 24.03
N ARG A 86 26.43 9.56 23.88
CA ARG A 86 26.63 8.29 24.60
C ARG A 86 27.87 7.53 24.14
N LEU A 87 28.10 7.43 22.83
CA LEU A 87 29.28 6.78 22.25
C LEU A 87 30.58 7.55 22.53
N GLY A 88 30.48 8.88 22.52
CA GLY A 88 31.65 9.75 22.44
C GLY A 88 32.15 9.91 21.00
N TYR A 89 32.77 11.07 20.74
CA TYR A 89 33.10 11.49 19.37
C TYR A 89 34.11 10.57 18.67
N GLN A 90 35.10 10.03 19.39
CA GLN A 90 36.12 9.19 18.79
C GLN A 90 35.59 7.83 18.34
N GLU A 91 34.75 7.18 19.15
CA GLU A 91 34.10 5.93 18.78
C GLU A 91 33.19 6.14 17.57
N TRP A 92 32.32 7.14 17.62
CA TRP A 92 31.40 7.44 16.52
C TRP A 92 32.12 7.70 15.18
N LYS A 93 33.22 8.45 15.21
CA LYS A 93 34.02 8.74 14.01
C LYS A 93 34.81 7.53 13.49
N SER A 94 35.02 6.51 14.33
CA SER A 94 35.76 5.30 13.93
C SER A 94 34.92 4.34 13.08
N PHE A 95 33.59 4.50 13.07
CA PHE A 95 32.70 3.63 12.33
C PHE A 95 32.94 3.75 10.82
N LYS A 96 33.15 2.59 10.19
CA LYS A 96 33.26 2.47 8.74
C LYS A 96 31.89 2.14 8.16
N LEU A 97 31.49 2.89 7.14
CA LEU A 97 30.30 2.57 6.36
C LEU A 97 30.56 1.28 5.57
N VAL A 98 29.68 0.31 5.73
CA VAL A 98 29.76 -1.00 5.06
C VAL A 98 28.57 -1.20 4.13
N GLN A 99 27.35 -0.88 4.59
CA GLN A 99 26.08 -1.02 3.85
C GLN A 99 25.97 -2.37 3.12
N GLU A 100 25.85 -3.45 3.89
CA GLU A 100 25.73 -4.81 3.38
C GLU A 100 24.34 -5.39 3.69
N ARG A 101 23.82 -6.21 2.77
CA ARG A 101 22.63 -7.01 3.04
C ARG A 101 23.01 -8.19 3.93
N VAL A 102 22.22 -8.45 4.96
CA VAL A 102 22.46 -9.54 5.90
C VAL A 102 21.54 -10.71 5.53
N GLU A 103 22.14 -11.85 5.20
CA GLU A 103 21.40 -13.11 5.01
C GLU A 103 21.38 -13.89 6.33
N SER A 104 20.52 -13.47 7.25
CA SER A 104 20.33 -14.13 8.54
C SER A 104 18.84 -14.22 8.88
N ASN A 105 18.49 -15.24 9.65
CA ASN A 105 17.14 -15.43 10.21
C ASN A 105 17.00 -14.77 11.59
N GLU A 106 17.89 -13.85 11.94
CA GLU A 106 17.80 -13.11 13.20
C GLU A 106 16.52 -12.25 13.21
N GLU A 107 15.75 -12.43 14.29
CA GLU A 107 14.47 -11.77 14.50
C GLU A 107 14.52 -10.89 15.75
N LEU A 108 13.93 -9.70 15.63
CA LEU A 108 13.74 -8.75 16.71
C LEU A 108 12.23 -8.56 16.94
N ILE A 109 11.78 -8.76 18.17
CA ILE A 109 10.40 -8.47 18.56
C ILE A 109 10.35 -7.07 19.17
N PHE A 110 9.60 -6.17 18.53
CA PHE A 110 9.41 -4.81 19.00
C PHE A 110 7.96 -4.38 18.80
N GLU A 111 7.34 -3.78 19.82
CA GLU A 111 5.93 -3.34 19.81
C GLU A 111 4.97 -4.43 19.28
N ASN A 112 5.14 -5.67 19.75
CA ASN A 112 4.34 -6.83 19.36
C ASN A 112 4.41 -7.18 17.86
N ARG A 113 5.51 -6.82 17.19
CA ARG A 113 5.80 -7.16 15.80
C ARG A 113 7.17 -7.81 15.68
N VAL A 114 7.24 -8.85 14.85
CA VAL A 114 8.48 -9.51 14.48
C VAL A 114 9.11 -8.79 13.28
N TYR A 115 10.37 -8.42 13.43
CA TYR A 115 11.20 -7.84 12.38
C TYR A 115 12.36 -8.78 12.06
N LYS A 116 12.73 -8.85 10.79
CA LYS A 116 13.89 -9.62 10.32
C LYS A 116 15.03 -8.69 10.00
N ILE A 117 16.24 -9.08 10.34
CA ILE A 117 17.43 -8.34 9.94
C ILE A 117 17.51 -8.28 8.41
N SER A 118 17.86 -7.13 7.87
CA SER A 118 17.86 -6.87 6.43
C SER A 118 19.21 -6.31 5.97
N HIS A 119 19.71 -5.27 6.64
CA HIS A 119 20.99 -4.63 6.27
C HIS A 119 21.82 -4.27 7.50
N LYS A 120 23.13 -4.18 7.30
CA LYS A 120 24.14 -3.68 8.24
C LYS A 120 24.75 -2.41 7.65
N PHE A 121 24.75 -1.30 8.39
CA PHE A 121 25.33 -0.04 7.91
C PHE A 121 26.76 0.18 8.40
N ASN A 122 27.05 -0.24 9.61
CA ASN A 122 28.39 -0.33 10.20
C ASN A 122 28.38 -1.48 11.24
N ASP A 123 29.43 -1.63 12.05
CA ASP A 123 29.52 -2.71 13.03
C ASP A 123 28.44 -2.71 14.11
N ARG A 124 27.69 -1.62 14.24
CA ARG A 124 26.76 -1.36 15.34
C ARG A 124 25.33 -1.12 14.90
N ILE A 125 25.12 -0.43 13.78
CA ILE A 125 23.79 -0.05 13.27
C ILE A 125 23.28 -1.05 12.24
N PHE A 126 22.11 -1.61 12.53
CA PHE A 126 21.42 -2.58 11.68
C PHE A 126 20.00 -2.11 11.33
N LEU A 127 19.57 -2.49 10.13
CA LEU A 127 18.19 -2.35 9.67
C LEU A 127 17.44 -3.65 9.88
N TYR A 128 16.32 -3.54 10.58
CA TYR A 128 15.32 -4.58 10.75
C TYR A 128 14.05 -4.20 10.01
N GLU A 129 13.50 -5.12 9.22
CA GLU A 129 12.31 -4.90 8.40
C GLU A 129 11.19 -5.89 8.72
N SER A 130 9.96 -5.40 8.62
CA SER A 130 8.74 -6.21 8.70
C SER A 130 7.78 -5.73 7.62
N HIS A 131 7.06 -6.66 7.02
CA HIS A 131 6.13 -6.38 5.92
C HIS A 131 4.74 -6.90 6.28
N ALA A 132 3.72 -6.11 5.98
CA ALA A 132 2.34 -6.56 6.06
C ALA A 132 1.62 -6.24 4.75
N TYR A 133 0.80 -7.18 4.27
CA TYR A 133 -0.05 -6.97 3.12
C TYR A 133 -1.49 -7.28 3.50
N LYS A 134 -2.38 -6.30 3.35
CA LYS A 134 -3.80 -6.47 3.66
C LYS A 134 -4.64 -5.69 2.66
N LYS A 135 -5.57 -6.38 2.00
CA LYS A 135 -6.59 -5.75 1.13
C LYS A 135 -5.97 -4.72 0.16
N ARG A 136 -4.93 -5.13 -0.58
CA ARG A 136 -4.16 -4.30 -1.53
C ARG A 136 -3.31 -3.17 -0.95
N VAL A 137 -3.24 -3.05 0.37
CA VAL A 137 -2.33 -2.10 1.04
C VAL A 137 -1.12 -2.86 1.55
N SER A 138 0.06 -2.43 1.12
CA SER A 138 1.35 -2.89 1.61
C SER A 138 1.84 -1.94 2.69
N SER A 139 2.31 -2.47 3.80
CA SER A 139 2.98 -1.71 4.86
C SER A 139 4.39 -2.23 5.06
N TYR A 140 5.33 -1.29 5.11
CA TYR A 140 6.74 -1.51 5.33
C TYR A 140 7.10 -0.86 6.66
N TYR A 141 7.54 -1.69 7.60
CA TYR A 141 8.00 -1.25 8.91
C TYR A 141 9.51 -1.44 8.96
N ARG A 142 10.23 -0.39 9.31
CA ARG A 142 11.68 -0.38 9.44
C ARG A 142 12.07 0.07 10.82
N ILE A 143 13.08 -0.58 11.38
CA ILE A 143 13.70 -0.21 12.64
C ILE A 143 15.20 -0.09 12.38
N ILE A 144 15.77 1.04 12.79
CA ILE A 144 17.20 1.20 12.90
C ILE A 144 17.59 0.89 14.34
N PHE A 145 18.45 -0.11 14.50
CA PHE A 145 18.79 -0.73 15.77
C PHE A 145 20.29 -0.61 16.01
N ASP A 146 20.66 -0.17 17.20
CA ASP A 146 22.01 -0.30 17.72
C ASP A 146 22.13 -1.67 18.38
N LYS A 147 22.90 -2.56 17.76
CA LYS A 147 23.05 -3.96 18.18
C LYS A 147 23.91 -4.11 19.43
N GLU A 148 24.85 -3.20 19.66
CA GLU A 148 25.77 -3.26 20.80
C GLU A 148 25.05 -2.85 22.09
N ASP A 149 24.31 -1.72 22.06
CA ASP A 149 23.52 -1.25 23.20
C ASP A 149 22.15 -1.95 23.31
N GLY A 150 21.72 -2.66 22.27
CA GLY A 150 20.42 -3.32 22.23
C GLY A 150 19.24 -2.34 22.19
N ILE A 151 19.41 -1.16 21.60
CA ILE A 151 18.40 -0.08 21.59
C ILE A 151 17.89 0.22 20.18
N VAL A 152 16.60 0.52 20.08
CA VAL A 152 16.01 1.08 18.87
C VAL A 152 16.34 2.57 18.80
N LEU A 153 16.97 3.01 17.72
CA LEU A 153 17.28 4.43 17.48
C LEU A 153 16.05 5.15 16.95
N PHE A 154 15.51 4.65 15.84
CA PHE A 154 14.26 5.13 15.28
C PHE A 154 13.52 4.04 14.49
N LYS A 155 12.23 4.26 14.32
CA LYS A 155 11.32 3.43 13.53
C LYS A 155 10.73 4.28 12.40
N SER A 156 10.66 3.73 11.20
CA SER A 156 9.91 4.33 10.09
C SER A 156 8.85 3.38 9.56
N ILE A 157 7.66 3.92 9.31
CA ILE A 157 6.51 3.18 8.83
C ILE A 157 6.02 3.83 7.55
N ARG A 158 5.88 3.02 6.51
CA ARG A 158 5.34 3.42 5.21
C ARG A 158 4.19 2.50 4.84
N ALA A 159 3.15 3.08 4.27
CA ALA A 159 2.05 2.32 3.70
C ALA A 159 1.80 2.81 2.26
N SER A 160 1.57 1.87 1.35
CA SER A 160 1.25 2.18 -0.04
C SER A 160 0.17 1.26 -0.58
N VAL A 161 -0.61 1.77 -1.52
CA VAL A 161 -1.62 0.99 -2.22
C VAL A 161 -0.98 0.33 -3.45
N SER A 162 -1.22 -0.97 -3.63
CA SER A 162 -0.78 -1.69 -4.81
C SER A 162 -1.60 -1.25 -6.02
N LYS A 163 -0.92 -0.68 -7.01
CA LYS A 163 -1.50 -0.15 -8.25
C LYS A 163 -1.01 -1.00 -9.43
N PRO A 164 -1.74 -2.05 -9.84
CA PRO A 164 -1.34 -2.88 -10.97
C PRO A 164 -1.39 -2.08 -12.27
N ALA A 165 -0.36 -2.21 -13.11
CA ALA A 165 -0.33 -1.59 -14.42
C ALA A 165 -1.41 -2.19 -15.33
N ILE A 166 -2.09 -1.33 -16.11
CA ILE A 166 -3.08 -1.74 -17.13
C ILE A 166 -2.47 -2.72 -18.13
N ALA A 167 -1.19 -2.53 -18.47
CA ALA A 167 -0.46 -3.41 -19.39
C ALA A 167 -0.39 -4.88 -18.92
N ASN A 168 -0.52 -5.12 -17.61
CA ASN A 168 -0.32 -6.44 -17.00
C ASN A 168 -1.63 -7.09 -16.49
N SER A 169 -2.71 -6.32 -16.29
CA SER A 169 -3.99 -6.87 -15.85
C SER A 169 -5.17 -5.93 -16.11
N LEU A 170 -6.37 -6.51 -16.26
CA LEU A 170 -7.63 -5.76 -16.28
C LEU A 170 -7.90 -5.00 -14.96
N GLU A 171 -7.19 -5.32 -13.88
CA GLU A 171 -7.27 -4.58 -12.62
C GLU A 171 -6.75 -3.14 -12.75
N GLY A 172 -5.87 -2.87 -13.73
CA GLY A 172 -5.42 -1.51 -14.00
C GLY A 172 -6.55 -0.57 -14.47
N LEU A 173 -7.72 -1.10 -14.88
CA LEU A 173 -8.89 -0.29 -15.19
C LEU A 173 -9.55 0.34 -13.95
N LYS A 174 -9.15 -0.06 -12.74
CA LYS A 174 -9.59 0.51 -11.47
C LYS A 174 -8.90 1.86 -11.21
N PHE A 175 -9.20 2.86 -12.05
CA PHE A 175 -8.64 4.21 -11.98
C PHE A 175 -8.77 4.88 -10.60
N TRP A 176 -9.77 4.48 -9.80
CA TRP A 176 -9.96 4.97 -8.45
C TRP A 176 -8.80 4.65 -7.50
N MET A 177 -7.94 3.66 -7.81
CA MET A 177 -6.79 3.32 -6.97
C MET A 177 -5.78 4.48 -6.88
N GLU A 178 -5.67 5.30 -7.92
CA GLU A 178 -4.80 6.48 -7.94
C GLU A 178 -5.28 7.59 -7.01
N THR A 179 -6.56 7.57 -6.62
CA THR A 179 -7.16 8.60 -5.75
C THR A 179 -6.87 8.35 -4.27
N ILE A 180 -6.33 7.18 -3.93
CA ILE A 180 -5.96 6.84 -2.55
C ILE A 180 -4.47 7.17 -2.39
N PRO A 181 -4.13 8.19 -1.58
CA PRO A 181 -2.74 8.59 -1.40
C PRO A 181 -1.94 7.53 -0.65
N ASP A 182 -0.67 7.40 -1.01
CA ASP A 182 0.29 6.65 -0.22
C ASP A 182 0.69 7.47 1.02
N CYS A 183 1.16 6.78 2.05
CA CYS A 183 1.52 7.37 3.33
C CYS A 183 2.95 7.03 3.67
N TYR A 184 3.84 7.96 3.37
CA TYR A 184 5.23 7.93 3.78
C TYR A 184 5.61 9.33 4.26
N LYS A 185 6.40 9.39 5.35
CA LYS A 185 7.18 10.59 5.64
C LYS A 185 8.53 10.45 4.95
N LEU A 186 8.94 11.51 4.26
CA LEU A 186 10.29 11.69 3.75
C LEU A 186 11.25 11.91 4.93
N GLY A 187 12.53 11.58 4.74
CA GLY A 187 13.60 11.85 5.71
C GLY A 187 14.09 10.64 6.53
N ASP A 188 13.67 9.41 6.22
CA ASP A 188 14.26 8.23 6.89
C ASP A 188 15.74 8.03 6.52
N SER A 189 16.10 8.29 5.26
CA SER A 189 17.47 8.27 4.77
C SER A 189 18.30 9.43 5.32
N GLU A 190 17.71 10.63 5.38
CA GLU A 190 18.38 11.81 5.95
C GLU A 190 18.68 11.60 7.43
N LEU A 191 17.69 11.14 8.19
CA LEU A 191 17.85 10.83 9.60
C LEU A 191 18.87 9.70 9.81
N LEU A 192 18.86 8.66 8.98
CA LEU A 192 19.88 7.60 9.03
C LEU A 192 21.29 8.17 8.79
N ASN A 193 21.45 9.08 7.82
CA ASN A 193 22.72 9.72 7.53
C ASN A 193 23.24 10.52 8.73
N GLU A 194 22.37 11.16 9.52
CA GLU A 194 22.78 11.84 10.76
C GLU A 194 23.39 10.89 11.80
N TYR A 195 22.89 9.65 11.91
CA TYR A 195 23.53 8.62 12.76
C TYR A 195 24.86 8.15 12.16
N LEU A 196 24.94 8.04 10.84
CA LEU A 196 26.13 7.54 10.16
C LEU A 196 27.23 8.62 9.99
N GLY A 197 26.90 9.89 10.19
CA GLY A 197 27.83 11.01 9.99
C GLY A 197 28.13 11.30 8.51
N LEU A 198 27.13 11.09 7.64
CA LEU A 198 27.20 11.31 6.19
C LEU A 198 26.59 12.65 5.77
#